data_AF-W2GRM8-F1
#
_entry.id   AF-W2GRM8-F1
#
_cell.length_a   1.000
_cell.length_b   1.000
_cell.length_c   1.000
_cell.angle_alpha   90.00
_cell.angle_beta   90.00
_cell.angle_gamma   90.00
#
_symmetry.space_group_name_H-M   'P 1'
#
loop_
_entity.id
_entity.type
_entity.pdbx_description
1 polymer ?
#
loop_
_entity_poly.entity_id
_entity_poly.type
_entity_poly.pdbx_seq_one_letter_code
_entity_poly.pdbx_strand_id
1 'polypeptide(L)'
;MTPRVRAASKKKAFELESDKKFDRVLECTFIVLARDESDGNSGTSYVDENAIDRMAGDVNLFFNDYDDPHACEMEIMIAEEKYRRKGFAMEAVKLMMAYATSKLNVTRFICKIIETNHASIQLFEKYDMLMVLLTTNG
;
A
#
# COMPACT_ATOMS: atom_id res chain seq x y z
N MET A 1 27.66 -6.25 -59.85
CA MET A 1 26.80 -5.11 -59.47
C MET A 1 26.20 -5.45 -58.10
N THR A 2 26.85 -4.99 -57.04
CA THR A 2 26.60 -5.36 -55.64
C THR A 2 25.44 -4.54 -55.04
N PRO A 3 24.54 -5.14 -54.23
CA PRO A 3 23.52 -4.38 -53.50
C PRO A 3 24.15 -3.59 -52.35
N ARG A 4 23.69 -2.34 -52.19
CA ARG A 4 24.07 -1.42 -51.11
C ARG A 4 23.76 -2.00 -49.72
N VAL A 5 24.71 -1.79 -48.83
CA VAL A 5 24.71 -2.06 -47.39
C VAL A 5 23.51 -1.42 -46.69
N ARG A 6 22.68 -2.21 -46.00
CA ARG A 6 21.81 -1.70 -44.93
C ARG A 6 22.63 -1.65 -43.64
N ALA A 7 23.28 -0.52 -43.40
CA ALA A 7 23.69 -0.13 -42.06
C ALA A 7 22.52 0.65 -41.42
N ALA A 8 21.44 -0.06 -41.06
CA ALA A 8 20.50 0.47 -40.10
C ALA A 8 21.14 0.28 -38.72
N SER A 9 21.81 1.33 -38.27
CA SER A 9 22.53 1.44 -37.01
C SER A 9 21.75 0.80 -35.86
N LYS A 10 22.44 -0.07 -35.12
CA LYS A 10 22.09 -0.66 -33.81
C LYS A 10 21.78 0.39 -32.70
N LYS A 11 21.56 1.66 -33.04
CA LYS A 11 21.21 2.73 -32.09
C LYS A 11 19.78 2.63 -31.57
N LYS A 12 18.83 2.11 -32.36
CA LYS A 12 17.42 2.02 -31.94
C LYS A 12 17.15 0.96 -30.85
N ALA A 13 18.02 -0.03 -30.68
CA ALA A 13 17.86 -1.04 -29.63
C ALA A 13 18.38 -0.54 -28.27
N PHE A 14 19.41 0.32 -28.27
CA PHE A 14 20.01 0.81 -27.03
C PHE A 14 19.16 1.91 -26.36
N GLU A 15 18.44 2.72 -27.15
CA GLU A 15 17.54 3.77 -26.63
C GLU A 15 16.19 3.24 -26.11
N LEU A 16 15.83 1.97 -26.37
CA LEU A 16 14.59 1.37 -25.87
C LEU A 16 14.74 0.63 -24.53
N GLU A 17 15.98 0.39 -24.09
CA GLU A 17 16.27 -0.23 -22.79
C GLU A 17 16.41 0.82 -21.66
N SER A 18 16.68 2.09 -21.99
CA SER A 18 16.85 3.17 -21.00
C SER A 18 15.54 3.77 -20.47
N ASP A 19 14.39 3.52 -21.12
CA ASP A 19 13.09 4.12 -20.74
C ASP A 19 12.15 3.17 -19.95
N LYS A 20 12.60 1.95 -19.61
CA LYS A 20 11.80 0.99 -18.81
C LYS A 20 12.11 0.99 -17.31
N LYS A 21 13.02 1.86 -16.86
CA LYS A 21 13.46 1.99 -15.46
C LYS A 21 12.97 3.27 -14.79
N PHE A 22 11.92 3.89 -15.33
CA PHE A 22 11.19 4.96 -14.63
C PHE A 22 10.25 4.32 -13.59
N ASP A 23 10.83 4.04 -12.43
CA ASP A 23 10.37 4.54 -11.13
C ASP A 23 8.85 4.52 -10.90
N ARG A 24 8.24 3.34 -10.93
CA ARG A 24 6.95 3.15 -10.27
C ARG A 24 7.21 2.46 -8.94
N VAL A 25 7.52 3.27 -7.93
CA VAL A 25 7.10 2.93 -6.57
C VAL A 25 5.59 2.79 -6.66
N LEU A 26 5.11 1.55 -6.69
CA LEU A 26 3.69 1.30 -6.62
C LEU A 26 3.29 1.58 -5.19
N GLU A 27 2.28 2.43 -5.02
CA GLU A 27 1.68 2.71 -3.74
C GLU A 27 0.18 2.47 -3.84
N CYS A 28 -0.40 1.93 -2.78
CA CYS A 28 -1.84 1.74 -2.68
C CYS A 28 -2.31 2.25 -1.32
N THR A 29 -3.24 3.21 -1.33
CA THR A 29 -3.78 3.80 -0.11
C THR A 29 -5.27 3.56 -0.02
N PHE A 30 -5.70 3.01 1.11
CA PHE A 30 -7.10 3.04 1.52
C PHE A 30 -7.31 4.16 2.52
N ILE A 31 -8.27 5.05 2.24
CA ILE A 31 -8.78 5.99 3.23
C ILE A 31 -9.83 5.27 4.07
N VAL A 32 -9.67 5.31 5.38
CA VAL A 32 -10.60 4.70 6.34
C VAL A 32 -11.64 5.74 6.73
N LEU A 33 -12.90 5.48 6.37
CA LEU A 33 -14.04 6.30 6.77
C LEU A 33 -14.80 5.62 7.91
N ALA A 34 -15.24 6.41 8.88
CA ALA A 34 -16.26 6.00 9.84
C ALA A 34 -17.60 5.83 9.15
N ARG A 35 -18.29 4.78 9.58
CA ARG A 35 -19.61 4.44 9.07
C ARG A 35 -20.59 5.56 9.40
N ASP A 36 -21.31 6.01 8.37
CA ASP A 36 -22.48 6.87 8.48
C ASP A 36 -23.78 6.05 8.53
N GLU A 37 -24.86 6.62 9.04
CA GLU A 37 -26.18 5.96 9.08
C GLU A 37 -26.71 5.64 7.67
N SER A 38 -26.31 6.42 6.66
CA SER A 38 -26.70 6.23 5.26
C SER A 38 -25.86 5.17 4.53
N ASP A 39 -24.78 4.68 5.12
CA ASP A 39 -23.87 3.70 4.49
C ASP A 39 -24.55 2.34 4.32
N GLY A 40 -24.49 1.80 3.09
CA GLY A 40 -25.07 0.52 2.70
C GLY A 40 -26.44 0.62 2.03
N ASN A 41 -27.02 1.82 1.92
CA ASN A 41 -28.20 2.06 1.10
C ASN A 41 -27.83 2.07 -0.40
N SER A 42 -28.68 1.47 -1.23
CA SER A 42 -28.45 1.44 -2.67
C SER A 42 -28.46 2.86 -3.25
N GLY A 43 -27.35 3.26 -3.88
CA GLY A 43 -27.21 4.57 -4.52
C GLY A 43 -26.58 5.68 -3.64
N THR A 44 -26.18 5.40 -2.40
CA THR A 44 -25.42 6.36 -1.59
C THR A 44 -23.95 6.40 -2.01
N SER A 45 -23.38 7.61 -2.10
CA SER A 45 -21.95 7.80 -2.30
C SER A 45 -21.27 7.78 -0.94
N TYR A 46 -20.27 6.92 -0.77
CA TYR A 46 -19.43 6.92 0.44
C TYR A 46 -18.59 8.20 0.57
N VAL A 47 -18.37 8.89 -0.55
CA VAL A 47 -17.65 10.16 -0.65
C VAL A 47 -18.67 11.26 -0.91
N ASP A 48 -19.19 11.83 0.17
CA ASP A 48 -20.08 12.98 0.20
C ASP A 48 -19.40 14.18 0.88
N GLU A 49 -20.12 15.29 1.03
CA GLU A 49 -19.59 16.49 1.71
C GLU A 49 -19.15 16.22 3.16
N ASN A 50 -19.76 15.24 3.82
CA ASN A 50 -19.46 14.85 5.20
C ASN A 50 -18.34 13.81 5.31
N ALA A 51 -17.82 13.29 4.19
CA ALA A 51 -16.80 12.25 4.19
C ALA A 51 -15.52 12.71 4.90
N ILE A 52 -15.17 14.00 4.79
CA ILE A 52 -14.01 14.61 5.46
C ILE A 52 -14.12 14.46 6.98
N ASP A 53 -15.29 14.74 7.57
CA ASP A 53 -15.51 14.66 9.03
C ASP A 53 -15.49 13.21 9.55
N ARG A 54 -15.73 12.26 8.63
CA ARG A 54 -15.73 10.82 8.88
C ARG A 54 -14.37 10.17 8.60
N MET A 55 -13.39 10.88 8.04
CA MET A 55 -12.04 10.34 7.86
C MET A 55 -11.44 9.95 9.21
N ALA A 56 -11.17 8.66 9.37
CA ALA A 56 -10.60 8.10 10.59
C ALA A 56 -9.10 7.87 10.48
N GLY A 57 -8.59 7.71 9.26
CA GLY A 57 -7.18 7.47 8.98
C GLY A 57 -7.00 6.76 7.65
N ASP A 58 -5.92 5.99 7.52
CA ASP A 58 -5.53 5.37 6.27
C ASP A 58 -4.65 4.14 6.47
N VAL A 59 -4.58 3.32 5.41
CA VAL A 59 -3.66 2.18 5.27
C VAL A 59 -2.91 2.35 3.97
N ASN A 60 -1.59 2.27 4.02
CA ASN A 60 -0.73 2.41 2.85
C ASN A 60 0.03 1.11 2.59
N LEU A 61 0.20 0.76 1.33
CA LEU A 61 1.13 -0.26 0.86
C LEU A 61 2.22 0.38 0.01
N PHE A 62 3.46 0.04 0.30
CA PHE A 62 4.63 0.47 -0.46
C PHE A 62 5.38 -0.74 -1.03
N PHE A 63 5.63 -0.74 -2.33
CA PHE A 63 6.30 -1.83 -3.04
C PHE A 63 7.77 -1.45 -3.31
N ASN A 64 8.57 -1.49 -2.23
CA ASN A 64 9.94 -0.97 -2.22
C ASN A 64 11.02 -2.04 -2.44
N ASP A 65 10.66 -3.32 -2.47
CA ASP A 65 11.58 -4.43 -2.69
C ASP A 65 11.69 -4.70 -4.20
N TYR A 66 12.78 -4.24 -4.82
CA TYR A 66 13.02 -4.41 -6.26
C TYR A 66 13.34 -5.86 -6.63
N ASP A 67 13.78 -6.68 -5.67
CA ASP A 67 14.10 -8.08 -5.89
C ASP A 67 12.87 -8.98 -5.67
N ASP A 68 11.90 -8.54 -4.86
CA ASP A 68 10.62 -9.21 -4.64
C ASP A 68 9.41 -8.28 -4.90
N PRO A 69 8.89 -8.23 -6.14
CA PRO A 69 7.73 -7.41 -6.48
C PRO A 69 6.41 -7.89 -5.84
N HIS A 70 6.41 -9.05 -5.15
CA HIS A 70 5.26 -9.59 -4.43
C HIS A 70 5.31 -9.27 -2.93
N ALA A 71 6.33 -8.56 -2.47
CA ALA A 71 6.42 -8.02 -1.13
C ALA A 71 5.97 -6.56 -1.06
N CYS A 72 5.22 -6.22 -0.01
CA CYS A 72 4.90 -4.83 0.29
C CYS A 72 5.09 -4.51 1.77
N GLU A 73 5.53 -3.29 2.04
CA GLU A 73 5.49 -2.68 3.36
C GLU A 73 4.09 -2.08 3.59
N MET A 74 3.48 -2.38 4.73
CA MET A 74 2.17 -1.86 5.12
C MET A 74 2.29 -0.95 6.32
N GLU A 75 1.70 0.24 6.20
CA GLU A 75 1.55 1.21 7.28
C GLU A 75 0.07 1.46 7.56
N ILE A 76 -0.27 1.75 8.81
CA ILE A 76 -1.63 2.10 9.22
C ILE A 76 -1.63 3.21 10.25
N MET A 77 -2.54 4.16 10.07
CA MET A 77 -2.79 5.23 11.01
C MET A 77 -4.29 5.37 11.27
N ILE A 78 -4.67 5.47 12.54
CA ILE A 78 -5.99 5.98 12.95
C ILE A 78 -5.72 7.33 13.61
N ALA A 79 -5.83 8.39 12.80
CA ALA A 79 -5.40 9.73 13.14
C ALA A 79 -6.20 10.28 14.34
N GLU A 80 -7.52 10.16 14.28
CA GLU A 80 -8.44 10.75 15.24
C GLU A 80 -8.69 9.84 16.45
N GLU A 81 -8.48 10.36 17.66
CA GLU A 81 -8.63 9.61 18.92
C GLU A 81 -10.01 9.00 19.11
N LYS A 82 -11.05 9.72 18.67
CA LYS A 82 -12.45 9.26 18.74
C LYS A 82 -12.70 7.95 17.98
N TYR A 83 -11.84 7.55 17.05
CA TYR A 83 -11.98 6.29 16.29
C TYR A 83 -10.99 5.20 16.73
N ARG A 84 -10.02 5.52 17.58
CA ARG A 84 -9.06 4.53 18.11
C ARG A 84 -9.78 3.51 19.00
N ARG A 85 -9.21 2.31 19.08
CA ARG A 85 -9.71 1.19 19.92
C ARG A 85 -11.15 0.73 19.63
N LYS A 86 -11.71 1.09 18.47
CA LYS A 86 -13.05 0.67 18.01
C LYS A 86 -13.04 -0.37 16.89
N GLY A 87 -11.88 -0.96 16.58
CA GLY A 87 -11.75 -2.02 15.56
C GLY A 87 -11.40 -1.55 14.15
N PHE A 88 -11.43 -0.23 13.88
CA PHE A 88 -11.12 0.37 12.57
C PHE A 88 -9.82 -0.14 11.96
N ALA A 89 -8.72 -0.10 12.72
CA ALA A 89 -7.43 -0.55 12.23
C ALA A 89 -7.41 -2.03 11.84
N MET A 90 -8.08 -2.87 12.63
CA MET A 90 -8.19 -4.30 12.38
C MET A 90 -8.96 -4.58 11.07
N GLU A 91 -10.09 -3.92 10.87
CA GLU A 91 -10.90 -4.11 9.66
C GLU A 91 -10.18 -3.59 8.41
N ALA A 92 -9.58 -2.40 8.50
CA ALA A 92 -8.85 -1.81 7.38
C ALA A 92 -7.65 -2.67 6.95
N VAL A 93 -6.87 -3.20 7.89
CA VAL A 93 -5.78 -4.16 7.61
C VAL A 93 -6.30 -5.40 6.88
N LYS A 94 -7.38 -6.02 7.37
CA LYS A 94 -7.94 -7.23 6.74
C LYS A 94 -8.38 -6.97 5.30
N LEU A 95 -9.07 -5.85 5.07
CA LEU A 95 -9.53 -5.47 3.74
C LEU A 95 -8.36 -5.18 2.80
N MET A 96 -7.35 -4.45 3.28
CA MET A 96 -6.14 -4.16 2.51
C MET A 96 -5.39 -5.45 2.15
N MET A 97 -5.17 -6.36 3.11
CA MET A 97 -4.52 -7.64 2.85
C MET A 97 -5.30 -8.48 1.83
N ALA A 98 -6.62 -8.58 1.97
CA ALA A 98 -7.46 -9.32 1.03
C ALA A 98 -7.40 -8.71 -0.39
N TYR A 99 -7.44 -7.38 -0.50
CA TYR A 99 -7.29 -6.69 -1.77
C TYR A 99 -5.90 -6.93 -2.38
N ALA A 100 -4.84 -6.73 -1.60
CA ALA A 100 -3.46 -6.86 -2.06
C ALA A 100 -3.14 -8.27 -2.55
N THR A 101 -3.56 -9.31 -1.83
CA THR A 101 -3.37 -10.70 -2.27
C THR A 101 -4.20 -11.03 -3.51
N SER A 102 -5.45 -10.55 -3.60
CA SER A 102 -6.35 -10.92 -4.71
C SER A 102 -6.20 -10.08 -5.98
N LYS A 103 -5.68 -8.84 -5.89
CA LYS A 103 -5.62 -7.87 -6.99
C LYS A 103 -4.21 -7.42 -7.31
N LEU A 104 -3.32 -7.39 -6.33
CA LEU A 104 -1.94 -6.89 -6.50
C LEU A 104 -0.90 -8.02 -6.48
N ASN A 105 -1.34 -9.28 -6.34
CA ASN A 105 -0.48 -10.46 -6.24
C ASN A 105 0.55 -10.38 -5.09
N VAL A 106 0.18 -9.74 -3.97
CA VAL A 106 1.04 -9.71 -2.78
C VAL A 106 1.03 -11.06 -2.08
N THR A 107 2.24 -11.58 -1.80
CA THR A 107 2.45 -12.83 -1.06
C THR A 107 3.17 -12.60 0.26
N ARG A 108 3.81 -11.45 0.46
CA ARG A 108 4.59 -11.14 1.66
C ARG A 108 4.28 -9.72 2.14
N PHE A 109 3.84 -9.62 3.39
CA PHE A 109 3.57 -8.35 4.04
C PHE A 109 4.66 -8.07 5.07
N ILE A 110 5.17 -6.84 5.05
CA ILE A 110 6.18 -6.34 5.99
C ILE A 110 5.56 -5.17 6.74
N CYS A 111 5.78 -5.06 8.04
CA CYS A 111 5.47 -3.84 8.78
C CYS A 111 6.67 -3.44 9.63
N LYS A 112 7.09 -2.19 9.47
CA LYS A 112 8.13 -1.59 10.30
C LYS A 112 7.46 -0.82 11.43
N ILE A 113 7.80 -1.17 12.67
CA ILE A 113 7.12 -0.61 13.85
C ILE A 113 8.18 -0.17 14.85
N ILE A 114 8.08 1.07 15.33
CA ILE A 114 8.92 1.52 16.44
C ILE A 114 8.60 0.65 17.67
N GLU A 115 9.62 0.15 18.36
CA GLU A 115 9.47 -0.84 19.45
C GLU A 115 8.59 -0.37 20.62
N THR A 116 8.48 0.94 20.82
CA THR A 116 7.63 1.57 21.84
C THR A 116 6.16 1.69 21.42
N ASN A 117 5.83 1.45 20.15
CA ASN A 117 4.46 1.47 19.64
C ASN A 117 3.76 0.11 19.90
N HIS A 118 3.51 -0.16 21.17
CA HIS A 118 2.85 -1.40 21.60
C HIS A 118 1.46 -1.60 21.00
N ALA A 119 0.75 -0.52 20.64
CA ALA A 119 -0.56 -0.61 20.01
C ALA A 119 -0.49 -1.23 18.61
N SER A 120 0.46 -0.79 17.77
CA SER A 120 0.67 -1.37 16.44
C SER A 120 1.26 -2.78 16.53
N ILE A 121 2.17 -3.04 17.49
CA ILE A 121 2.72 -4.38 17.70
C ILE A 121 1.58 -5.38 18.00
N GLN A 122 0.73 -5.09 18.99
CA GLN A 122 -0.41 -5.95 19.34
C GLN A 122 -1.44 -6.11 18.20
N LEU A 123 -1.52 -5.12 17.29
CA LEU A 123 -2.38 -5.20 16.13
C LEU A 123 -1.84 -6.22 15.12
N PHE A 124 -0.56 -6.12 14.78
CA PHE A 124 0.07 -6.90 13.72
C PHE A 124 0.50 -8.30 14.16
N GLU A 125 0.73 -8.54 15.45
CA GLU A 125 0.92 -9.89 16.03
C GLU A 125 -0.23 -10.86 15.73
N LYS A 126 -1.41 -10.35 15.38
CA LYS A 126 -2.60 -11.16 15.07
C LYS A 126 -2.62 -11.68 13.63
N TYR A 127 -1.68 -11.29 12.79
CA TYR A 127 -1.65 -11.59 11.37
C TYR A 127 -0.30 -12.20 10.97
N ASP A 128 -0.31 -12.95 9.87
CA ASP A 128 0.90 -13.52 9.29
C ASP A 128 1.65 -12.44 8.48
N MET A 129 2.48 -11.67 9.19
CA MET A 129 3.28 -10.58 8.65
C MET A 129 4.71 -10.63 9.18
N LEU A 130 5.67 -10.25 8.35
CA LEU A 130 7.03 -10.02 8.80
C LEU A 130 7.12 -8.69 9.55
N MET A 131 7.15 -8.75 10.87
CA MET A 131 7.37 -7.57 11.73
C MET A 131 8.86 -7.25 11.84
N VAL A 132 9.22 -6.00 11.53
CA VAL A 132 10.56 -5.45 11.74
C VAL A 132 10.46 -4.37 12.80
N LEU A 133 11.00 -4.63 14.00
CA LEU A 133 11.01 -3.66 15.09
C LEU A 133 12.18 -2.67 14.91
N LEU A 134 11.86 -1.39 14.95
CA LEU A 134 12.83 -0.30 14.86
C LEU A 134 13.17 0.19 16.27
N THR A 135 14.45 0.07 16.64
CA THR A 135 14.98 0.58 17.90
C THR A 135 15.35 2.05 17.74
N THR A 136 14.90 2.91 18.65
CA THR A 136 15.43 4.28 18.73
C THR A 136 16.72 4.24 19.54
N ASN A 137 17.87 4.37 18.88
CA ASN A 137 19.13 4.52 19.60
C ASN A 137 19.03 5.77 20.48
N GLY A 138 19.19 5.59 21.80
CA GLY A 138 19.33 6.68 22.77
C GLY A 138 20.67 7.36 22.70
#